data_AF-A0A0C9YY90-F1
#
_entry.id   AF-A0A0C9YY90-F1
#
_cell.length_a   1.000
_cell.length_b   1.000
_cell.length_c   1.000
_cell.angle_alpha   90.00
_cell.angle_beta   90.00
_cell.angle_gamma   90.00
#
_symmetry.space_group_name_H-M   'P 1'
#
loop_
_entity.id
_entity.type
_entity.pdbx_description
1 polymer ?
#
loop_
_entity_poly.entity_id
_entity_poly.type
_entity_poly.pdbx_seq_one_letter_code
_entity_poly.pdbx_strand_id
1 'polypeptide(L)'
;MPMLVLQSLHNYLAQVLSPPSIHTALLVTPEGALVSYASQLDCENDQGSVSSFGTTPTARAIELTADGHPGQSPDYPAGKRTSSDVAASAPSNSPSPSRATSTVARPTPLTTTTQGELGRVRSKDEVRKVAGLSAEIWAETRGVEGEEGMVESELGRILVVAVEEPREENSGSAEEPLLLLALNGTTDADWDRMSKKARRLAAFLAPSVSKQRGQMQPVSPVSLANGAPKSRTRSAATSPGRAQR
;
A
#
# COMPACT_ATOMS: atom_id res chain seq x y z
N MET A 1 -11.14 25.24 9.76
CA MET A 1 -10.69 23.89 10.15
C MET A 1 -10.95 22.95 8.98
N PRO A 2 -9.94 22.54 8.21
CA PRO A 2 -10.14 21.53 7.17
C PRO A 2 -10.27 20.15 7.82
N MET A 3 -11.51 19.68 8.02
CA MET A 3 -11.75 18.26 8.32
C MET A 3 -11.42 17.44 7.07
N LEU A 4 -10.75 16.30 7.23
CA LEU A 4 -10.68 15.29 6.18
C LEU A 4 -12.11 14.90 5.85
N VAL A 5 -12.55 15.24 4.64
CA VAL A 5 -13.88 14.85 4.16
C VAL A 5 -13.76 13.38 3.76
N LEU A 6 -14.06 12.47 4.70
CA LEU A 6 -13.97 11.03 4.50
C LEU A 6 -14.74 10.56 3.25
N GLN A 7 -15.86 11.23 2.95
CA GLN A 7 -16.64 10.95 1.74
C GLN A 7 -15.83 11.22 0.45
N SER A 8 -15.09 12.32 0.39
CA SER A 8 -14.24 12.64 -0.75
C SER A 8 -13.13 11.60 -0.90
N LEU A 9 -12.52 11.19 0.22
CA LEU A 9 -11.47 10.17 0.21
C LEU A 9 -11.98 8.83 -0.33
N HIS A 10 -13.15 8.38 0.14
CA HIS A 10 -13.78 7.16 -0.38
C HIS A 10 -14.08 7.28 -1.88
N ASN A 11 -14.59 8.42 -2.35
CA ASN A 11 -14.84 8.65 -3.77
C ASN A 11 -13.55 8.56 -4.61
N TYR A 12 -12.41 9.07 -4.10
CA TYR A 12 -11.13 8.95 -4.79
C TYR A 12 -10.63 7.51 -4.83
N LEU A 13 -10.74 6.77 -3.72
CA LEU A 13 -10.40 5.35 -3.69
C LEU A 13 -11.25 4.59 -4.73
N ALA A 14 -12.56 4.85 -4.79
CA ALA A 14 -13.46 4.23 -5.76
C ALA A 14 -13.10 4.55 -7.22
N GLN A 15 -12.61 5.75 -7.53
CA GLN A 15 -12.17 6.12 -8.88
C GLN A 15 -10.94 5.32 -9.35
N VAL A 16 -10.04 4.96 -8.43
CA VAL A 16 -8.82 4.18 -8.75
C VAL A 16 -9.15 2.72 -9.08
N LEU A 17 -10.27 2.21 -8.54
CA LEU A 17 -10.84 0.89 -8.83
C LEU A 17 -11.46 0.76 -10.22
N SER A 18 -11.09 1.63 -11.15
CA SER A 18 -11.45 1.44 -12.56
C SER A 18 -10.89 0.09 -13.07
N PRO A 19 -11.76 -0.81 -13.58
CA PRO A 19 -11.41 -2.17 -13.98
C PRO A 19 -10.30 -2.25 -15.05
N PRO A 20 -9.67 -3.43 -15.28
CA PRO A 20 -10.12 -4.76 -14.82
C PRO A 20 -9.33 -5.39 -13.65
N SER A 21 -8.21 -4.83 -13.23
CA SER A 21 -7.24 -5.61 -12.42
C SER A 21 -7.11 -5.20 -10.96
N ILE A 22 -7.72 -4.11 -10.51
CA ILE A 22 -7.63 -3.61 -9.12
C ILE A 22 -9.02 -3.60 -8.53
N HIS A 23 -9.24 -4.39 -7.49
CA HIS A 23 -10.57 -4.60 -6.92
C HIS A 23 -10.72 -4.02 -5.52
N THR A 24 -9.62 -3.78 -4.79
CA THR A 24 -9.68 -3.13 -3.47
C THR A 24 -8.59 -2.06 -3.34
N ALA A 25 -8.96 -0.93 -2.74
CA ALA A 25 -8.04 0.15 -2.38
C ALA A 25 -8.29 0.53 -0.93
N LEU A 26 -7.24 0.57 -0.12
CA LEU A 26 -7.30 0.80 1.31
C LEU A 26 -6.36 1.93 1.71
N LEU A 27 -6.80 2.72 2.67
CA LEU A 27 -5.96 3.63 3.41
C LEU A 27 -5.80 3.07 4.83
N VAL A 28 -4.57 2.78 5.20
CA VAL A 28 -4.23 2.14 6.49
C VAL A 28 -3.15 2.94 7.20
N THR A 29 -3.08 2.82 8.52
CA THR A 29 -1.95 3.34 9.29
C THR A 29 -0.77 2.36 9.23
N PRO A 30 0.47 2.78 9.55
CA PRO A 30 1.61 1.87 9.65
C PRO A 30 1.40 0.70 10.64
N GLU A 31 0.53 0.88 11.63
CA GLU A 31 0.16 -0.17 12.59
C GLU A 31 -0.89 -1.15 12.05
N GLY A 32 -1.33 -0.99 10.80
CA GLY A 32 -2.34 -1.83 10.15
C GLY A 32 -3.79 -1.45 10.50
N ALA A 33 -4.02 -0.29 11.11
CA ALA A 33 -5.37 0.17 11.39
C ALA A 33 -6.05 0.67 10.10
N LEU A 34 -7.24 0.13 9.79
CA LEU A 34 -7.99 0.53 8.60
C LEU A 34 -8.67 1.89 8.80
N VAL A 35 -8.34 2.87 7.95
CA VAL A 35 -8.91 4.23 7.99
C VAL A 35 -10.08 4.36 7.02
N SER A 36 -9.89 3.94 5.78
CA SER A 36 -10.91 3.96 4.74
C SER A 36 -10.62 2.89 3.70
N TYR A 37 -11.65 2.41 3.02
CA TYR A 37 -11.49 1.49 1.90
C TYR A 37 -12.56 1.73 0.85
N ALA A 38 -12.25 1.31 -0.36
CA ALA A 38 -13.22 1.05 -1.40
C ALA A 38 -12.94 -0.33 -1.98
N SER A 39 -14.01 -1.04 -2.32
CA SER A 39 -13.94 -2.31 -3.04
C SER A 39 -14.87 -2.23 -4.23
N GLN A 40 -14.46 -2.78 -5.37
CA GLN A 40 -15.34 -2.95 -6.51
C GLN A 40 -16.41 -3.95 -6.08
N LEU A 41 -17.64 -3.47 -5.92
CA LEU A 41 -18.79 -4.35 -5.88
C LEU A 41 -18.98 -4.78 -7.31
N ASP A 42 -18.81 -6.07 -7.61
CA ASP A 42 -19.27 -6.61 -8.87
C ASP A 42 -20.79 -6.45 -8.87
N CYS A 43 -21.25 -5.34 -9.45
CA CYS A 43 -22.65 -5.09 -9.74
C CYS A 43 -23.07 -6.00 -10.89
N GLU A 44 -22.81 -7.30 -10.78
CA GLU A 44 -23.35 -8.27 -11.71
C GLU A 44 -24.80 -8.53 -11.29
N ASN A 45 -25.67 -7.69 -11.85
CA ASN A 45 -26.93 -8.15 -12.40
C ASN A 45 -28.05 -8.58 -11.43
N ASP A 46 -28.35 -7.79 -10.41
CA ASP A 46 -29.67 -7.84 -9.77
C ASP A 46 -30.49 -6.61 -10.15
N GLN A 47 -31.23 -6.70 -11.26
CA GLN A 47 -32.21 -5.68 -11.68
C GLN A 47 -33.43 -5.58 -10.72
N GLY A 48 -33.39 -6.15 -9.51
CA GLY A 48 -34.58 -6.35 -8.68
C GLY A 48 -34.62 -5.68 -7.32
N SER A 49 -33.51 -5.18 -6.76
CA SER A 49 -33.51 -4.70 -5.36
C SER A 49 -33.10 -3.25 -5.22
N VAL A 50 -34.11 -2.38 -5.16
CA VAL A 50 -34.02 -0.98 -4.76
C VAL A 50 -33.62 -0.86 -3.29
N SER A 51 -32.34 -0.98 -2.97
CA SER A 51 -31.79 -0.42 -1.73
C SER A 51 -31.09 0.90 -2.04
N SER A 52 -31.88 1.97 -2.01
CA SER A 52 -31.41 3.34 -1.88
C SER A 52 -30.40 3.46 -0.75
N PHE A 53 -29.19 3.98 -1.03
CA PHE A 53 -28.61 5.12 -0.33
C PHE A 53 -27.44 5.69 -1.15
N GLY A 54 -27.59 6.95 -1.60
CA GLY A 54 -26.45 7.85 -1.82
C GLY A 54 -25.94 7.99 -3.25
N THR A 55 -26.49 8.98 -3.95
CA THR A 55 -25.89 9.78 -5.05
C THR A 55 -24.83 9.10 -5.91
N THR A 56 -25.24 8.68 -7.10
CA THR A 56 -24.39 8.43 -8.25
C THR A 56 -23.41 9.60 -8.47
N PRO A 57 -22.09 9.40 -8.37
CA PRO A 57 -21.15 10.37 -8.92
C PRO A 57 -21.21 10.21 -10.44
N THR A 58 -21.76 11.21 -11.13
CA THR A 58 -21.58 11.37 -12.57
C THR A 58 -20.09 11.31 -12.87
N ALA A 59 -19.63 10.18 -13.42
CA ALA A 59 -18.28 10.00 -13.92
C ALA A 59 -18.10 10.95 -15.12
N ARG A 60 -17.76 12.21 -14.83
CA ARG A 60 -17.14 13.08 -15.83
C ARG A 60 -15.74 12.53 -16.02
N ALA A 61 -15.52 11.88 -17.16
CA ALA A 61 -14.20 11.67 -17.72
C ALA A 61 -13.49 13.03 -17.71
N ILE A 62 -12.51 13.20 -16.82
CA ILE A 62 -11.60 14.33 -16.88
C ILE A 62 -10.59 13.95 -17.96
N GLU A 63 -10.96 14.23 -19.22
CA GLU A 63 -10.01 14.36 -20.31
C GLU A 63 -9.13 15.57 -19.97
N LEU A 64 -7.93 15.31 -19.44
CA LEU A 64 -6.88 16.30 -19.31
C LEU A 64 -6.36 16.60 -20.72
N THR A 65 -7.02 17.52 -21.40
CA THR A 65 -6.52 18.14 -22.63
C THR A 65 -5.32 19.01 -22.24
N ALA A 66 -4.12 18.48 -22.46
CA ALA A 66 -2.88 19.23 -22.35
C ALA A 66 -2.68 20.03 -23.64
N ASP A 67 -3.29 21.21 -23.72
CA ASP A 67 -2.97 22.21 -24.75
C ASP A 67 -2.33 23.44 -24.10
N GLY A 68 -1.02 23.57 -24.33
CA GLY A 68 -0.18 24.64 -23.79
C GLY A 68 1.25 24.57 -24.32
N HIS A 69 1.43 24.79 -25.62
CA HIS A 69 2.70 25.20 -26.26
C HIS A 69 3.00 26.69 -25.95
N PRO A 70 4.18 27.26 -26.27
CA PRO A 70 5.53 26.68 -26.43
C PRO A 70 6.63 27.50 -25.69
N GLY A 71 7.85 26.96 -25.65
CA GLY A 71 9.06 27.79 -25.71
C GLY A 71 9.99 27.77 -24.50
N GLN A 72 11.06 26.98 -24.58
CA GLN A 72 12.45 27.46 -24.62
C GLN A 72 13.39 26.25 -24.54
N SER A 73 14.17 26.07 -25.59
CA SER A 73 15.26 25.09 -25.66
C SER A 73 16.47 25.61 -24.88
N PRO A 74 17.06 24.81 -23.99
CA PRO A 74 18.46 24.95 -23.63
C PRO A 74 19.29 24.07 -24.58
N ASP A 75 20.22 24.71 -25.29
CA ASP A 75 21.36 24.09 -25.94
C ASP A 75 22.11 23.18 -24.95
N TYR A 76 22.14 21.87 -25.22
CA TYR A 76 23.05 20.94 -24.55
C TYR A 76 24.19 20.56 -25.51
N PRO A 77 25.46 20.74 -25.12
CA PRO A 77 26.59 20.40 -25.97
C PRO A 77 26.77 18.89 -26.10
N ALA A 78 27.04 18.49 -27.34
CA ALA A 78 27.36 17.14 -27.77
C ALA A 78 28.56 16.54 -27.00
N GLY A 79 28.27 15.63 -26.07
CA GLY A 79 29.24 14.77 -25.39
C GLY A 79 29.44 13.46 -26.16
N LYS A 80 30.71 13.14 -26.38
CA LYS A 80 31.22 12.13 -27.32
C LYS A 80 30.82 10.71 -26.96
N ARG A 81 30.44 9.95 -28.01
CA ARG A 81 30.34 8.50 -28.04
C ARG A 81 31.73 7.89 -27.80
N THR A 82 31.84 7.00 -26.83
CA THR A 82 32.91 5.98 -26.81
C THR A 82 32.24 4.62 -26.91
N SER A 83 32.35 4.04 -28.11
CA SER A 83 32.18 2.61 -28.32
C SER A 83 33.19 1.85 -27.47
N SER A 84 32.70 0.86 -26.74
CA SER A 84 33.53 -0.27 -26.34
C SER A 84 32.69 -1.54 -26.54
N ASP A 85 32.89 -2.14 -27.70
CA ASP A 85 32.73 -3.56 -27.97
C ASP A 85 33.33 -4.38 -26.83
N VAL A 86 32.52 -5.26 -26.21
CA VAL A 86 33.03 -6.44 -25.54
C VAL A 86 32.23 -7.63 -26.03
N ALA A 87 32.96 -8.46 -26.76
CA ALA A 87 32.54 -9.71 -27.33
C ALA A 87 32.39 -10.83 -26.28
N ALA A 88 31.64 -11.84 -26.70
CA ALA A 88 31.82 -13.26 -26.40
C ALA A 88 31.55 -13.76 -24.98
N SER A 89 30.49 -14.56 -24.81
CA SER A 89 30.62 -16.03 -24.86
C SER A 89 29.35 -16.69 -24.32
N ALA A 90 28.71 -17.51 -25.15
CA ALA A 90 27.67 -18.43 -24.74
C ALA A 90 28.29 -19.74 -24.26
N PRO A 91 27.76 -20.35 -23.19
CA PRO A 91 27.86 -21.79 -23.02
C PRO A 91 26.49 -22.46 -23.26
N SER A 92 26.43 -23.29 -24.30
CA SER A 92 25.40 -24.31 -24.47
C SER A 92 25.58 -25.38 -23.40
N ASN A 93 24.55 -25.64 -22.59
CA ASN A 93 24.47 -26.86 -21.81
C ASN A 93 23.07 -27.45 -21.97
N SER A 94 22.97 -28.47 -22.82
CA SER A 94 21.86 -29.42 -22.87
C SER A 94 22.18 -30.59 -21.94
N PRO A 95 21.26 -30.97 -21.03
CA PRO A 95 21.22 -32.32 -20.50
C PRO A 95 19.98 -33.08 -20.99
N SER A 96 20.24 -34.29 -21.49
CA SER A 96 19.27 -35.28 -21.96
C SER A 96 18.32 -35.79 -20.87
N PRO A 97 17.14 -36.32 -21.25
CA PRO A 97 16.13 -36.83 -20.34
C PRO A 97 16.48 -38.25 -19.84
N SER A 98 16.49 -38.44 -18.52
CA SER A 98 16.65 -39.76 -17.89
C SER A 98 15.44 -40.14 -17.05
N ARG A 99 14.71 -41.12 -17.59
CA ARG A 99 14.22 -42.35 -16.95
C ARG A 99 13.23 -42.24 -15.78
N ALA A 100 12.06 -42.81 -16.09
CA ALA A 100 10.92 -43.06 -15.22
C ALA A 100 11.23 -43.92 -13.98
N THR A 101 10.60 -43.54 -12.88
CA THR A 101 10.19 -44.44 -11.78
C THR A 101 8.73 -44.14 -11.47
N SER A 102 7.84 -45.06 -11.86
CA SER A 102 6.44 -45.09 -11.44
C SER A 102 6.38 -45.35 -9.93
N THR A 103 6.09 -44.31 -9.16
CA THR A 103 5.59 -44.43 -7.80
C THR A 103 4.08 -44.29 -7.85
N VAL A 104 3.39 -45.37 -7.46
CA VAL A 104 1.93 -45.43 -7.31
C VAL A 104 1.53 -44.42 -6.23
N ALA A 105 1.06 -43.25 -6.68
CA ALA A 105 0.53 -42.22 -5.81
C ALA A 105 -0.93 -42.53 -5.47
N ARG A 106 -1.15 -42.79 -4.18
CA ARG A 106 -2.43 -42.79 -3.48
C ARG A 106 -3.21 -41.51 -3.83
N PRO A 107 -4.51 -41.58 -4.17
CA PRO A 107 -5.30 -40.41 -4.49
C PRO A 107 -5.46 -39.54 -3.24
N THR A 108 -4.68 -38.47 -3.16
CA THR A 108 -4.99 -37.33 -2.29
C THR A 108 -6.20 -36.61 -2.88
N PRO A 109 -7.17 -36.20 -2.05
CA PRO A 109 -8.32 -35.45 -2.54
C PRO A 109 -7.80 -34.16 -3.17
N LEU A 110 -8.07 -33.99 -4.46
CA LEU A 110 -7.90 -32.72 -5.16
C LEU A 110 -8.76 -31.70 -4.41
N THR A 111 -8.12 -30.82 -3.65
CA THR A 111 -8.74 -29.60 -3.16
C THR A 111 -9.02 -28.78 -4.42
N THR A 112 -10.25 -28.86 -4.91
CA THR A 112 -10.77 -28.05 -6.00
C THR A 112 -10.48 -26.59 -5.66
N THR A 113 -9.43 -26.04 -6.25
CA THR A 113 -9.16 -24.61 -6.24
C THR A 113 -10.33 -23.96 -6.97
N THR A 114 -11.23 -23.37 -6.19
CA THR A 114 -12.45 -22.68 -6.60
C THR A 114 -12.10 -21.53 -7.54
N GLN A 115 -11.99 -21.83 -8.83
CA GLN A 115 -11.65 -20.88 -9.89
C GLN A 115 -12.83 -19.98 -10.31
N GLY A 116 -13.85 -19.85 -9.44
CA GLY A 116 -15.11 -19.15 -9.72
C GLY A 116 -15.47 -18.03 -8.74
N GLU A 117 -14.56 -17.62 -7.84
CA GLU A 117 -14.83 -16.57 -6.84
C GLU A 117 -14.29 -15.18 -7.23
N LEU A 118 -14.03 -14.95 -8.52
CA LEU A 118 -13.49 -13.67 -9.03
C LEU A 118 -14.51 -12.52 -9.08
N GLY A 119 -15.76 -12.75 -8.66
CA GLY A 119 -16.84 -11.75 -8.74
C GLY A 119 -17.62 -11.58 -7.43
N ARG A 120 -17.09 -12.06 -6.29
CA ARG A 120 -17.81 -11.94 -5.01
C ARG A 120 -17.35 -10.69 -4.28
N VAL A 121 -18.31 -9.89 -3.84
CA VAL A 121 -18.08 -8.80 -2.88
C VAL A 121 -17.22 -9.33 -1.73
N ARG A 122 -16.00 -8.82 -1.62
CA ARG A 122 -15.05 -9.20 -0.57
C ARG A 122 -15.71 -9.05 0.78
N SER A 123 -15.57 -10.08 1.61
CA SER A 123 -16.03 -10.01 2.97
C SER A 123 -15.24 -8.95 3.74
N LYS A 124 -15.88 -8.30 4.72
CA LYS A 124 -15.22 -7.33 5.61
C LYS A 124 -13.97 -7.91 6.28
N ASP A 125 -13.97 -9.21 6.56
CA ASP A 125 -12.83 -9.88 7.17
C ASP A 125 -11.66 -10.04 6.21
N GLU A 126 -11.89 -10.28 4.92
CA GLU A 126 -10.81 -10.24 3.92
C GLU A 126 -10.19 -8.85 3.80
N VAL A 127 -11.00 -7.79 3.80
CA VAL A 127 -10.48 -6.40 3.77
C VAL A 127 -9.54 -6.16 4.97
N ARG A 128 -9.90 -6.66 6.14
CA ARG A 128 -9.06 -6.58 7.35
C ARG A 128 -7.78 -7.39 7.21
N LYS A 129 -7.82 -8.59 6.60
CA LYS A 129 -6.61 -9.37 6.31
C LYS A 129 -5.67 -8.61 5.39
N VAL A 130 -6.18 -8.02 4.30
CA VAL A 130 -5.36 -7.20 3.39
C VAL A 130 -4.74 -6.02 4.14
N ALA A 131 -5.49 -5.34 5.00
CA ALA A 131 -4.97 -4.23 5.80
C ALA A 131 -3.82 -4.67 6.74
N GLY A 132 -3.98 -5.80 7.45
CA GLY A 132 -2.92 -6.36 8.29
C GLY A 132 -1.67 -6.73 7.51
N LEU A 133 -1.83 -7.48 6.42
CA LEU A 133 -0.72 -7.84 5.52
C LEU A 133 -0.02 -6.60 4.96
N SER A 134 -0.76 -5.54 4.62
CA SER A 134 -0.19 -4.31 4.08
C SER A 134 0.78 -3.64 5.06
N ALA A 135 0.47 -3.65 6.35
CA ALA A 135 1.36 -3.12 7.38
C ALA A 135 2.60 -4.00 7.57
N GLU A 136 2.46 -5.32 7.52
CA GLU A 136 3.59 -6.25 7.57
C GLU A 136 4.54 -6.04 6.39
N ILE A 137 4.02 -6.01 5.17
CA ILE A 137 4.79 -5.74 3.95
C ILE A 137 5.54 -4.41 4.06
N TRP A 138 4.87 -3.35 4.53
CA TRP A 138 5.50 -2.05 4.72
C TRP A 138 6.63 -2.10 5.76
N ALA A 139 6.40 -2.76 6.91
CA ALA A 139 7.41 -2.90 7.95
C ALA A 139 8.66 -3.65 7.47
N GLU A 140 8.50 -4.60 6.54
CA GLU A 140 9.60 -5.36 5.92
C GLU A 140 10.33 -4.59 4.82
N THR A 141 9.61 -3.76 4.06
CA THR A 141 10.16 -3.07 2.88
C THR A 141 10.61 -1.64 3.14
N ARG A 142 10.22 -1.04 4.27
CA ARG A 142 10.65 0.32 4.64
C ARG A 142 12.19 0.41 4.70
N GLY A 143 12.74 1.44 4.08
CA GLY A 143 14.19 1.68 4.03
C GLY A 143 14.92 1.00 2.85
N VAL A 144 14.20 0.24 2.01
CA VAL A 144 14.72 -0.23 0.72
C VAL A 144 14.51 0.85 -0.34
N GLU A 145 15.49 1.01 -1.24
CA GLU A 145 15.43 1.92 -2.38
C GLU A 145 14.19 1.60 -3.23
N GLY A 146 13.20 2.49 -3.24
CA GLY A 146 11.97 2.34 -4.01
C GLY A 146 10.65 2.40 -3.26
N GLU A 147 10.63 2.57 -1.93
CA GLU A 147 9.46 2.89 -1.05
C GLU A 147 8.10 2.23 -1.38
N GLU A 148 8.12 1.10 -2.07
CA GLU A 148 6.94 0.35 -2.47
C GLU A 148 7.10 -1.10 -2.06
N GLY A 149 6.14 -1.57 -1.27
CA GLY A 149 6.03 -2.97 -0.89
C GLY A 149 5.14 -3.73 -1.86
N MET A 150 5.57 -4.90 -2.31
CA MET A 150 4.81 -5.73 -3.25
C MET A 150 4.81 -7.18 -2.79
N VAL A 151 3.65 -7.83 -2.75
CA VAL A 151 3.55 -9.26 -2.45
C VAL A 151 2.40 -9.92 -3.22
N GLU A 152 2.63 -11.15 -3.67
CA GLU A 152 1.59 -12.01 -4.24
C GLU A 152 1.08 -12.96 -3.15
N SER A 153 -0.25 -13.02 -2.98
CA SER A 153 -0.94 -13.77 -1.92
C SER A 153 -2.16 -14.50 -2.49
N GLU A 154 -2.77 -15.36 -1.67
CA GLU A 154 -4.08 -15.95 -1.96
C GLU A 154 -5.18 -14.88 -2.12
N LEU A 155 -4.98 -13.71 -1.52
CA LEU A 155 -5.88 -12.57 -1.66
C LEU A 155 -5.64 -11.77 -2.95
N GLY A 156 -4.64 -12.11 -3.76
CA GLY A 156 -4.26 -11.38 -4.97
C GLY A 156 -2.89 -10.70 -4.86
N ARG A 157 -2.68 -9.70 -5.70
CA ARG A 157 -1.44 -8.90 -5.72
C ARG A 157 -1.63 -7.67 -4.86
N ILE A 158 -0.87 -7.56 -3.79
CA ILE A 158 -0.95 -6.44 -2.85
C ILE A 158 0.25 -5.53 -3.08
N LEU A 159 -0.02 -4.25 -3.34
CA LEU A 159 0.97 -3.18 -3.48
C LEU A 159 0.73 -2.13 -2.41
N VAL A 160 1.79 -1.69 -1.72
CA VAL A 160 1.72 -0.73 -0.62
C VAL A 160 2.68 0.44 -0.90
N VAL A 161 2.20 1.67 -0.75
CA VAL A 161 2.99 2.90 -0.94
C VAL A 161 2.73 3.88 0.21
N ALA A 162 3.76 4.59 0.66
CA ALA A 162 3.59 5.69 1.61
C ALA A 162 2.77 6.85 1.03
N VAL A 163 1.89 7.46 1.83
CA VAL A 163 1.17 8.68 1.47
C VAL A 163 1.91 9.89 2.04
N GLU A 164 3.03 10.22 1.42
CA GLU A 164 3.84 11.40 1.77
C GLU A 164 4.13 12.27 0.56
N GLU A 165 4.45 13.54 0.81
CA GLU A 165 4.95 14.42 -0.25
C GLU A 165 6.38 13.99 -0.60
N PRO A 166 6.75 13.93 -1.89
CA PRO A 166 8.10 13.58 -2.29
C PRO A 166 9.06 14.61 -1.70
N ARG A 167 9.83 14.20 -0.69
CA ARG A 167 10.87 15.04 -0.09
C ARG A 167 12.12 14.94 -0.94
N GLU A 168 12.78 16.08 -1.14
CA GLU A 168 14.14 16.06 -1.66
C GLU A 168 15.04 15.32 -0.68
N GLU A 169 15.89 14.41 -1.19
CA GLU A 169 16.68 13.41 -0.46
C GLU A 169 17.65 13.96 0.61
N ASN A 170 17.65 15.27 0.87
CA ASN A 170 18.57 15.96 1.78
C ASN A 170 18.10 16.03 3.24
N SER A 171 16.85 15.69 3.56
CA SER A 171 16.37 15.66 4.95
C SER A 171 16.62 14.28 5.57
N GLY A 172 17.81 14.09 6.16
CA GLY A 172 18.34 12.81 6.68
C GLY A 172 17.61 12.13 7.84
N SER A 173 16.30 12.29 7.96
CA SER A 173 15.46 11.49 8.85
C SER A 173 14.27 10.94 8.06
N ALA A 174 14.27 9.63 7.79
CA ALA A 174 13.13 8.90 7.27
C ALA A 174 12.01 8.95 8.32
N GLU A 175 11.19 9.99 8.25
CA GLU A 175 10.05 10.16 9.13
C GLU A 175 9.01 9.10 8.79
N GLU A 176 8.37 8.52 9.80
CA GLU A 176 7.37 7.49 9.55
C GLU A 176 6.13 8.09 8.87
N PRO A 177 5.64 7.48 7.76
CA PRO A 177 4.47 7.99 7.06
C PRO A 177 3.24 7.92 7.94
N LEU A 178 2.41 8.96 7.88
CA LEU A 178 1.17 8.97 8.68
C LEU A 178 0.18 7.91 8.20
N LEU A 179 0.17 7.65 6.89
CA LEU A 179 -0.76 6.75 6.22
C LEU A 179 -0.07 6.01 5.08
N LEU A 180 -0.55 4.80 4.82
CA LEU A 180 -0.17 3.94 3.72
C LEU A 180 -1.37 3.73 2.78
N LEU A 181 -1.10 3.72 1.49
CA LEU A 181 -2.05 3.34 0.46
C LEU A 181 -1.76 1.89 0.04
N ALA A 182 -2.72 1.01 0.25
CA ALA A 182 -2.66 -0.37 -0.19
C ALA A 182 -3.63 -0.61 -1.35
N LEU A 183 -3.15 -1.17 -2.44
CA LEU A 183 -3.96 -1.63 -3.57
C LEU A 183 -3.91 -3.15 -3.63
N ASN A 184 -5.08 -3.79 -3.73
CA ASN A 184 -5.20 -5.21 -3.99
C ASN A 184 -5.77 -5.44 -5.40
N GLY A 185 -4.97 -6.12 -6.22
CA GLY A 185 -5.30 -6.52 -7.57
C GLY A 185 -5.50 -8.02 -7.71
N THR A 186 -6.02 -8.42 -8.86
CA THR A 186 -6.10 -9.83 -9.25
C THR A 186 -4.69 -10.43 -9.40
N THR A 187 -4.59 -11.76 -9.46
CA THR A 187 -3.30 -12.45 -9.61
C THR A 187 -2.64 -12.21 -10.97
N ASP A 188 -3.37 -11.72 -11.96
CA ASP A 188 -2.88 -11.29 -13.27
C ASP A 188 -2.65 -9.78 -13.36
N ALA A 189 -2.86 -9.03 -12.28
CA ALA A 189 -2.72 -7.58 -12.28
C ALA A 189 -1.28 -7.13 -12.53
N ASP A 190 -1.08 -6.27 -13.53
CA ASP A 190 0.24 -5.73 -13.87
C ASP A 190 0.79 -4.81 -12.76
N TRP A 191 1.96 -5.16 -12.21
CA TRP A 191 2.60 -4.44 -11.11
C TRP A 191 2.94 -2.99 -11.47
N ASP A 192 3.46 -2.75 -12.67
CA ASP A 192 3.81 -1.40 -13.13
C ASP A 192 2.59 -0.48 -13.20
N ARG A 193 1.48 -0.99 -13.72
CA ARG A 193 0.20 -0.26 -13.78
C ARG A 193 -0.34 0.00 -12.38
N MET A 194 -0.27 -0.97 -11.47
CA MET A 194 -0.69 -0.80 -10.07
C MET A 194 0.16 0.26 -9.37
N SER A 195 1.49 0.17 -9.49
CA SER A 195 2.45 1.13 -8.93
C SER A 195 2.18 2.54 -9.43
N LYS A 196 2.08 2.75 -10.75
CA LYS A 196 1.77 4.07 -11.33
C LYS A 196 0.46 4.67 -10.81
N LYS A 197 -0.58 3.85 -10.69
CA LYS A 197 -1.87 4.28 -10.11
C LYS A 197 -1.73 4.64 -8.63
N ALA A 198 -1.04 3.80 -7.86
CA ALA A 198 -0.82 4.03 -6.43
C ALA A 198 -0.04 5.31 -6.18
N ARG A 199 1.10 5.52 -6.86
CA ARG A 199 1.91 6.74 -6.73
C ARG A 199 1.11 8.00 -7.06
N ARG A 200 0.34 7.98 -8.15
CA ARG A 200 -0.50 9.12 -8.54
C ARG A 200 -1.55 9.45 -7.46
N LEU A 201 -2.17 8.42 -6.88
CA LEU A 201 -3.14 8.60 -5.81
C LEU A 201 -2.48 9.05 -4.50
N ALA A 202 -1.35 8.45 -4.12
CA ALA A 202 -0.58 8.83 -2.95
C ALA A 202 -0.14 10.31 -3.03
N ALA A 203 0.43 10.74 -4.16
CA ALA A 203 0.80 12.13 -4.41
C ALA A 203 -0.39 13.09 -4.33
N PHE A 204 -1.58 12.66 -4.76
CA PHE A 204 -2.79 13.46 -4.66
C PHE A 204 -3.31 13.58 -3.22
N LEU A 205 -3.19 12.52 -2.42
CA LEU A 205 -3.62 12.49 -1.02
C LEU A 205 -2.63 13.22 -0.10
N ALA A 206 -1.34 13.17 -0.42
CA ALA A 206 -0.25 13.68 0.41
C ALA A 206 -0.49 15.11 0.95
N PRO A 207 -0.88 16.13 0.14
CA PRO A 207 -1.13 17.47 0.67
C PRO A 207 -2.26 17.55 1.71
N SER A 208 -3.26 16.67 1.61
CA SER A 208 -4.36 16.61 2.57
C SER A 208 -3.93 15.93 3.87
N VAL A 209 -3.14 14.86 3.77
CA VAL A 209 -2.60 14.11 4.91
C VAL A 209 -1.56 14.94 5.67
N SER A 210 -0.63 15.59 4.96
CA SER A 210 0.41 16.44 5.56
C SER A 210 -0.15 17.60 6.38
N LYS A 211 -1.24 18.24 5.92
CA LYS A 211 -1.94 19.28 6.68
C LYS A 211 -2.49 18.78 8.01
N GLN A 212 -2.87 17.52 8.08
CA GLN A 212 -3.39 16.91 9.30
C GLN A 212 -2.28 16.42 10.24
N ARG A 213 -1.10 16.10 9.72
CA ARG A 213 0.04 15.67 10.55
C ARG A 213 0.36 16.69 11.65
N GLY A 214 0.33 17.99 11.34
CA GLY A 214 0.56 19.05 12.32
C GLY A 214 -0.51 19.14 13.42
N GLN A 215 -1.70 18.58 13.19
CA GLN A 215 -2.78 18.51 14.18
C GLN A 215 -2.78 17.20 14.97
N MET A 216 -2.31 16.12 14.34
CA MET A 216 -2.27 14.77 14.91
C MET A 216 -0.97 14.45 15.61
N GLN A 217 0.12 15.21 15.39
CA GLN A 217 1.32 15.01 16.18
C GLN A 217 0.91 15.13 17.65
N PRO A 218 1.10 14.05 18.45
CA PRO A 218 0.79 14.10 19.86
C PRO A 218 1.54 15.31 20.38
N VAL A 219 0.79 16.28 20.91
CA VAL A 219 1.35 17.47 21.52
C VAL A 219 2.36 16.93 22.51
N SER A 220 3.65 16.98 22.14
CA SER A 220 4.70 16.33 22.92
C SER A 220 4.47 16.83 24.33
N PRO A 221 4.16 15.95 25.31
CA PRO A 221 3.66 16.38 26.60
C PRO A 221 4.66 17.41 27.07
N VAL A 222 4.19 18.66 27.18
CA VAL A 222 5.03 19.81 27.50
C VAL A 222 5.87 19.34 28.65
N SER A 223 7.17 19.18 28.42
CA SER A 223 8.08 18.74 29.45
C SER A 223 8.04 19.87 30.48
N LEU A 224 7.15 19.71 31.46
CA LEU A 224 6.99 20.55 32.64
C LEU A 224 8.20 20.27 33.54
N ALA A 225 9.39 20.49 32.98
CA ALA A 225 10.67 20.41 33.62
C ALA A 225 11.22 21.83 33.73
N ASN A 226 10.58 22.63 34.58
CA ASN A 226 11.28 23.65 35.36
C ASN A 226 10.40 24.15 36.50
N GLY A 227 10.37 23.35 37.55
CA GLY A 227 9.73 23.70 38.81
C GLY A 227 10.00 22.59 39.81
N ALA A 228 11.25 22.45 40.24
CA ALA A 228 11.62 21.52 41.30
C ALA A 228 11.16 22.06 42.66
N PRO A 229 10.26 21.37 43.39
CA PRO A 229 10.30 21.42 44.84
C PRO A 229 11.20 20.27 45.33
N LYS A 230 12.31 20.66 45.94
CA LYS A 230 13.11 19.81 46.84
C LYS A 230 12.18 19.13 47.84
N SER A 231 12.05 17.81 47.81
CA SER A 231 11.69 16.96 48.96
C SER A 231 11.69 15.50 48.50
N ARG A 232 12.10 14.50 49.25
CA ARG A 232 12.87 14.36 50.49
C ARG A 232 13.02 12.84 50.58
N THR A 233 14.25 12.37 50.64
CA THR A 233 14.61 10.98 50.89
C THR A 233 13.77 10.39 52.01
N ARG A 234 13.07 9.28 51.75
CA ARG A 234 12.68 8.36 52.81
C ARG A 234 12.86 6.92 52.35
N SER A 235 13.83 6.30 53.00
CA SER A 235 14.28 4.93 52.89
C SER A 235 13.22 3.91 53.29
N ALA A 236 13.51 2.67 52.90
CA ALA A 236 13.23 1.41 53.58
C ALA A 236 11.79 0.87 53.56
N ALA A 237 11.60 -0.28 52.93
CA ALA A 237 11.41 -1.54 53.67
C ALA A 237 11.37 -2.73 52.70
N THR A 238 12.44 -3.53 52.73
CA THR A 238 12.46 -4.93 52.33
C THR A 238 11.37 -5.70 53.09
N SER A 239 10.55 -6.47 52.39
CA SER A 239 9.69 -7.49 52.98
C SER A 239 9.92 -8.83 52.26
N PRO A 240 10.54 -9.83 52.93
CA PRO A 240 10.65 -11.18 52.41
C PRO A 240 9.66 -12.12 53.10
N GLY A 241 9.05 -13.01 52.33
CA GLY A 241 8.27 -14.17 52.79
C GLY A 241 6.85 -14.16 52.20
N ARG A 242 6.25 -15.29 51.78
CA ARG A 242 6.26 -16.59 52.45
C ARG A 242 5.55 -17.68 51.60
N ALA A 243 6.07 -18.90 51.74
CA ALA A 243 5.43 -20.24 51.67
C ALA A 243 4.84 -20.81 50.35
N GLN A 244 5.51 -21.88 49.91
CA GLN A 244 5.02 -23.26 49.77
C GLN A 244 3.52 -23.50 49.53
N ARG A 245 3.22 -24.20 48.44
CA ARG A 245 2.65 -25.55 48.50
C ARG A 245 2.98 -26.34 47.23
#